data_AF-A0A958E120-F1
#
_entry.id   AF-A0A958E120-F1
#
_cell.length_a   1.000
_cell.length_b   1.000
_cell.length_c   1.000
_cell.angle_alpha   90.00
_cell.angle_beta   90.00
_cell.angle_gamma   90.00
#
_symmetry.space_group_name_H-M   'P 1'
#
loop_
_entity.id
_entity.type
_entity.pdbx_description
1 polymer ?
#
loop_
_entity_poly.entity_id
_entity_poly.type
_entity_poly.pdbx_seq_one_letter_code
_entity_poly.pdbx_strand_id
1 'polypeptide(L)'
;MTGLLQEGKFQTLQNEPKQQHFHLQHSDADFNIQVRFKEAEKYAILVDYISVARVDQSLTVEEINKYLNNQAETMQKRITFLLEEFKLIEQDRQNKRAQLRSYPPHAAENNKFYYEIVLDEGIKAHFQRYQFSREGKRYEKILSLLTMETFERLIDELVAALKID
;
A
#
# COMPACT_ATOMS: atom_id res chain seq x y z
N MET A 1 15.58 -5.52 13.72
CA MET A 1 15.08 -4.16 13.94
C MET A 1 13.92 -4.21 14.92
N THR A 2 14.22 -4.34 16.21
CA THR A 2 13.23 -4.62 17.27
C THR A 2 12.70 -3.34 17.93
N GLY A 3 12.65 -2.22 17.20
CA GLY A 3 12.51 -0.87 17.79
C GLY A 3 11.42 0.03 17.22
N LEU A 4 10.80 -0.30 16.08
CA LEU A 4 9.81 0.58 15.44
C LEU A 4 8.48 0.69 16.22
N LEU A 5 8.22 -0.23 17.16
CA LEU A 5 6.97 -0.29 17.93
C LEU A 5 7.06 0.30 19.35
N GLN A 6 8.22 0.76 19.83
CA GLN A 6 8.36 1.15 21.24
C GLN A 6 8.27 2.65 21.57
N GLU A 7 8.33 3.58 20.61
CA GLU A 7 8.37 5.02 20.95
C GLU A 7 7.53 5.95 20.04
N GLY A 8 6.46 5.45 19.42
CA GLY A 8 5.52 6.29 18.67
C GLY A 8 4.56 7.03 19.60
N LYS A 9 4.63 8.37 19.69
CA LYS A 9 3.65 9.19 20.40
C LYS A 9 2.25 9.04 19.78
N PHE A 10 1.35 8.37 20.49
CA PHE A 10 -0.07 8.26 20.14
C PHE A 10 -0.74 9.64 20.23
N GLN A 11 -1.28 10.16 19.13
CA GLN A 11 -2.21 11.29 19.16
C GLN A 11 -3.57 10.82 18.66
N THR A 12 -4.53 10.70 19.58
CA THR A 12 -5.93 10.41 19.28
C THR A 12 -6.66 11.73 19.02
N LEU A 13 -7.17 11.94 17.80
CA LEU A 13 -8.10 13.03 17.49
C LEU A 13 -9.51 12.45 17.25
N GLN A 14 -10.52 13.10 17.86
CA GLN A 14 -11.93 12.69 18.07
C GLN A 14 -12.70 12.40 16.76
N ASN A 15 -13.24 11.18 16.57
CA ASN A 15 -14.62 10.65 16.79
C ASN A 15 -15.72 10.98 15.74
N GLU A 16 -16.02 10.00 14.86
CA GLU A 16 -17.37 9.67 14.37
C GLU A 16 -17.77 8.26 14.88
N PRO A 17 -19.03 8.00 15.28
CA PRO A 17 -19.44 6.71 15.81
C PRO A 17 -19.84 5.77 14.66
N LYS A 18 -18.85 5.20 13.96
CA LYS A 18 -18.92 3.91 13.21
C LYS A 18 -17.57 3.63 12.56
N GLN A 19 -16.84 2.67 13.12
CA GLN A 19 -15.50 2.21 12.72
C GLN A 19 -14.37 3.20 13.04
N GLN A 20 -13.94 3.20 14.30
CA GLN A 20 -12.72 3.89 14.70
C GLN A 20 -11.53 3.23 14.01
N HIS A 21 -10.86 3.99 13.13
CA HIS A 21 -9.56 3.61 12.58
C HIS A 21 -8.47 4.24 13.44
N PHE A 22 -7.39 3.51 13.63
CA PHE A 22 -6.15 4.01 14.18
C PHE A 22 -5.23 4.46 13.04
N HIS A 23 -4.41 5.46 13.33
CA HIS A 23 -3.45 6.04 12.41
C HIS A 23 -2.06 5.95 13.02
N LEU A 24 -1.14 5.36 12.28
CA LEU A 24 0.29 5.38 12.57
C LEU A 24 0.98 6.23 11.51
N GLN A 25 1.82 7.16 11.96
CA GLN A 25 2.67 7.95 11.09
C GLN A 25 4.11 7.85 11.58
N HIS A 26 5.01 7.58 10.65
CA HIS A 26 6.45 7.57 10.89
C HIS A 26 7.12 8.40 9.79
N SER A 27 8.07 9.23 10.16
CA SER A 27 8.82 10.07 9.24
C SER A 27 10.28 10.03 9.63
N ASP A 28 11.15 9.80 8.65
CA ASP A 28 12.60 9.96 8.78
C ASP A 28 13.12 10.96 7.74
N ALA A 29 14.44 10.99 7.51
CA ALA A 29 15.05 11.91 6.55
C ALA A 29 14.66 11.61 5.09
N ASP A 30 14.29 10.37 4.77
CA ASP A 30 14.10 9.89 3.42
C ASP A 30 12.63 9.59 3.10
N PHE A 31 11.82 9.19 4.10
CA PHE A 31 10.45 8.70 3.90
C PHE A 31 9.44 9.21 4.92
N ASN A 32 8.21 9.38 4.44
CA ASN A 32 6.99 9.49 5.21
C ASN A 32 6.14 8.24 5.02
N ILE A 33 5.87 7.52 6.11
CA ILE A 33 5.04 6.32 6.15
C ILE A 33 3.77 6.64 6.94
N GLN A 34 2.62 6.34 6.35
CA GLN A 34 1.31 6.46 6.99
C GLN A 34 0.57 5.14 6.87
N VAL A 35 0.02 4.66 7.97
CA VAL A 35 -0.78 3.43 8.02
C VAL A 35 -2.09 3.74 8.71
N ARG A 36 -3.20 3.37 8.06
CA ARG A 36 -4.53 3.35 8.66
C ARG A 36 -4.95 1.90 8.86
N PHE A 37 -5.34 1.56 10.07
CA PHE A 37 -5.73 0.21 10.45
C PHE A 37 -6.89 0.24 11.44
N LYS A 38 -7.66 -0.85 11.51
CA LYS A 38 -8.80 -0.95 12.41
C LYS A 38 -8.42 -1.59 13.75
N GLU A 39 -7.55 -2.58 13.71
CA GLU A 39 -7.17 -3.38 14.88
C GLU A 39 -5.78 -3.96 14.64
N ALA A 40 -5.01 -4.09 15.71
CA ALA A 40 -3.72 -4.76 15.70
C ALA A 40 -3.58 -5.59 16.98
N GLU A 41 -3.23 -6.85 16.82
CA GLU A 41 -2.89 -7.78 17.88
C GLU A 41 -1.41 -8.18 17.77
N LYS A 42 -0.94 -9.03 18.68
CA LYS A 42 0.46 -9.47 18.75
C LYS A 42 1.01 -10.02 17.42
N TYR A 43 0.16 -10.67 16.61
CA TYR A 43 0.59 -11.38 15.39
C TYR A 43 -0.16 -10.97 14.12
N ALA A 44 -1.16 -10.10 14.22
CA ALA A 44 -2.01 -9.75 13.08
C ALA A 44 -2.46 -8.29 13.14
N ILE A 45 -2.74 -7.73 11.96
CA ILE A 45 -3.23 -6.36 11.80
C ILE A 45 -4.31 -6.32 10.71
N LEU A 46 -5.39 -5.60 10.97
CA LEU A 46 -6.45 -5.29 10.01
C LEU A 46 -6.17 -3.92 9.36
N VAL A 47 -5.41 -3.94 8.27
CA VAL A 47 -4.97 -2.75 7.54
C VAL A 47 -6.07 -2.27 6.60
N ASP A 48 -6.33 -0.97 6.59
CA ASP A 48 -7.20 -0.32 5.60
C ASP A 48 -6.38 0.36 4.49
N TYR A 49 -5.25 0.97 4.87
CA TYR A 49 -4.43 1.73 3.94
C TYR A 49 -2.98 1.83 4.41
N ILE A 50 -2.04 1.76 3.47
CA ILE A 50 -0.64 2.12 3.66
C ILE A 50 -0.26 3.16 2.60
N SER A 51 0.46 4.19 3.01
CA SER A 51 1.12 5.16 2.14
C SER A 51 2.58 5.27 2.52
N VAL A 52 3.47 5.16 1.54
CA VAL A 52 4.90 5.46 1.67
C VAL A 52 5.22 6.55 0.66
N ALA A 53 5.88 7.62 1.08
CA ALA A 53 6.30 8.73 0.21
C ALA A 53 7.75 9.10 0.49
N ARG A 54 8.55 9.33 -0.55
CA ARG A 54 9.87 9.97 -0.40
C ARG A 54 9.71 11.40 0.08
N VAL A 55 10.59 11.84 0.96
CA VAL A 55 10.71 13.24 1.37
C VAL A 55 11.37 14.02 0.23
N ASP A 56 10.75 15.15 -0.15
CA ASP A 56 11.29 16.20 -1.03
C ASP A 56 12.16 15.74 -2.22
N GLN A 57 11.49 15.31 -3.29
CA GLN A 57 12.16 15.05 -4.57
C GLN A 57 11.40 15.70 -5.72
N SER A 58 12.02 16.71 -6.35
CA SER A 58 11.52 17.28 -7.60
C SER A 58 12.05 16.46 -8.76
N LEU A 59 11.15 15.83 -9.51
CA LEU A 59 11.48 15.03 -10.69
C LEU A 59 10.93 15.68 -11.95
N THR A 60 11.68 15.56 -13.04
CA THR A 60 11.19 15.88 -14.38
C THR A 60 10.17 14.83 -14.84
N VAL A 61 9.36 15.16 -15.85
CA VAL A 61 8.36 14.22 -16.39
C VAL A 61 9.01 12.94 -16.95
N GLU A 62 10.22 13.05 -17.51
CA GLU A 62 10.96 11.89 -18.03
C GLU A 62 11.40 10.97 -16.90
N GLU A 63 11.99 11.52 -15.84
CA GLU A 63 12.40 10.77 -14.64
C GLU A 63 11.21 10.09 -13.97
N ILE A 64 10.08 10.79 -13.82
CA ILE A 64 8.85 10.23 -13.24
C ILE A 64 8.42 8.97 -14.01
N ASN A 65 8.36 9.05 -15.34
CA ASN A 65 7.92 7.91 -16.15
C ASN A 65 8.90 6.73 -16.06
N LYS A 66 10.21 7.01 -16.00
CA LYS A 66 11.25 6.00 -15.78
C LYS A 66 11.10 5.33 -14.41
N TYR A 67 10.93 6.13 -13.36
CA TYR A 67 10.79 5.66 -11.99
C TYR A 67 9.55 4.79 -11.84
N LEU A 68 8.39 5.24 -12.34
CA LEU A 68 7.14 4.47 -12.30
C LEU A 68 7.29 3.08 -12.95
N ASN A 69 8.01 2.99 -14.08
CA ASN A 69 8.30 1.72 -14.74
C ASN A 69 9.17 0.80 -13.86
N ASN A 70 10.30 1.31 -13.41
CA ASN A 70 11.28 0.55 -12.62
C ASN A 70 10.68 0.10 -11.28
N GLN A 71 9.91 0.97 -10.63
CA GLN A 71 9.20 0.70 -9.39
C GLN A 71 8.12 -0.37 -9.59
N ALA A 72 7.29 -0.26 -10.64
CA ALA A 72 6.27 -1.25 -10.95
C ALA A 72 6.90 -2.63 -11.25
N GLU A 73 7.97 -2.69 -12.05
CA GLU A 73 8.67 -3.94 -12.32
C GLU A 73 9.25 -4.55 -11.03
N THR A 74 9.84 -3.72 -10.18
CA THR A 74 10.41 -4.14 -8.91
C THR A 74 9.36 -4.71 -7.98
N MET A 75 8.23 -4.02 -7.82
CA MET A 75 7.15 -4.47 -6.94
C MET A 75 6.56 -5.81 -7.40
N GLN A 76 6.38 -6.01 -8.70
CA GLN A 76 5.91 -7.30 -9.25
C GLN A 76 6.85 -8.46 -8.91
N LYS A 77 8.17 -8.21 -8.90
CA LYS A 77 9.18 -9.25 -8.60
C LYS A 77 9.33 -9.52 -7.10
N ARG A 78 9.15 -8.51 -6.25
CA ARG A 78 9.50 -8.58 -4.82
C ARG A 78 8.30 -8.86 -3.92
N ILE A 79 7.11 -8.38 -4.27
CA ILE A 79 5.89 -8.57 -3.49
C ILE A 79 5.18 -9.86 -3.96
N THR A 80 5.77 -11.00 -3.64
CA THR A 80 5.25 -12.34 -4.00
C THR A 80 4.70 -13.12 -2.79
N PHE A 81 4.85 -12.57 -1.59
CA PHE A 81 4.50 -13.21 -0.32
C PHE A 81 3.04 -12.98 0.11
N LEU A 82 2.26 -12.22 -0.67
CA LEU A 82 0.81 -12.06 -0.45
C LEU A 82 -0.01 -13.21 -1.08
N LEU A 83 0.65 -14.29 -1.52
CA LEU A 83 0.07 -15.46 -2.20
C LEU A 83 -0.62 -15.15 -3.55
N GLU A 84 -0.61 -13.89 -3.96
CA GLU A 84 -1.05 -13.42 -5.25
C GLU A 84 0.10 -12.63 -5.89
N GLU A 85 0.39 -12.86 -7.17
CA GLU A 85 1.36 -12.04 -7.90
C GLU A 85 0.78 -10.66 -8.18
N PHE A 86 1.60 -9.62 -8.31
CA PHE A 86 1.14 -8.35 -8.86
C PHE A 86 1.39 -8.28 -10.37
N LYS A 87 0.49 -7.60 -11.08
CA LYS A 87 0.68 -7.18 -12.47
C LYS A 87 0.44 -5.68 -12.60
N LEU A 88 1.23 -5.02 -13.44
CA LEU A 88 0.92 -3.66 -13.89
C LEU A 88 -0.38 -3.69 -14.72
N ILE A 89 -1.40 -2.96 -14.28
CA ILE A 89 -2.69 -2.85 -14.94
C ILE A 89 -2.73 -1.64 -15.87
N GLU A 90 -2.20 -0.51 -15.39
CA GLU A 90 -2.24 0.76 -16.11
C GLU A 90 -1.02 1.60 -15.76
N GLN A 91 -0.52 2.34 -16.75
CA GLN A 91 0.43 3.42 -16.56
C GLN A 91 -0.07 4.66 -17.29
N ASP A 92 -0.51 5.64 -16.52
CA ASP A 92 -0.99 6.92 -17.00
C ASP A 92 0.13 7.95 -16.95
N ARG A 93 0.74 8.19 -18.11
CA ARG A 93 1.84 9.16 -18.24
C ARG A 93 1.37 10.61 -18.07
N GLN A 94 0.10 10.90 -18.32
CA GLN A 94 -0.46 12.24 -18.20
C GLN A 94 -0.70 12.58 -16.73
N ASN A 95 -1.28 11.65 -15.98
CA ASN A 95 -1.52 11.79 -14.54
C ASN A 95 -0.34 11.31 -13.68
N LYS A 96 0.78 10.92 -14.30
CA LYS A 96 2.01 10.50 -13.63
C LYS A 96 1.77 9.37 -12.62
N ARG A 97 1.01 8.36 -13.04
CA ARG A 97 0.51 7.30 -12.16
C ARG A 97 0.72 5.92 -12.75
N ALA A 98 1.05 4.95 -11.92
CA ALA A 98 1.02 3.55 -12.31
C ALA A 98 0.19 2.74 -11.31
N GLN A 99 -0.62 1.80 -11.81
CA GLN A 99 -1.49 0.98 -11.00
C GLN A 99 -1.13 -0.49 -11.18
N LEU A 100 -0.83 -1.15 -10.07
CA LEU A 100 -0.62 -2.57 -9.98
C LEU A 100 -1.76 -3.23 -9.23
N ARG A 101 -2.08 -4.47 -9.60
CA ARG A 101 -3.11 -5.26 -8.93
C ARG A 101 -2.69 -6.71 -8.78
N SER A 102 -3.16 -7.35 -7.72
CA SER A 102 -3.00 -8.79 -7.56
C SER A 102 -3.70 -9.55 -8.69
N TYR A 103 -3.02 -10.57 -9.23
CA TYR A 103 -3.46 -11.35 -10.38
C TYR A 103 -2.92 -12.80 -10.32
N PRO A 104 -3.78 -13.81 -10.53
CA PRO A 104 -5.23 -13.70 -10.59
C PRO A 104 -5.78 -13.20 -9.23
N PRO A 105 -6.87 -12.42 -9.23
CA PRO A 105 -7.48 -11.99 -7.97
C PRO A 105 -8.01 -13.21 -7.21
N HIS A 106 -7.91 -13.19 -5.89
CA HIS A 106 -8.59 -14.18 -5.07
C HIS A 106 -10.11 -14.16 -5.33
N ALA A 107 -10.70 -15.33 -5.55
CA ALA A 107 -12.12 -15.46 -5.83
C ALA A 107 -12.78 -16.33 -4.74
N ALA A 108 -13.87 -15.83 -4.17
CA ALA A 108 -14.72 -16.59 -3.27
C ALA A 108 -16.19 -16.31 -3.60
N GLU A 109 -16.95 -17.38 -3.86
CA GLU A 109 -18.36 -17.30 -4.26
C GLU A 109 -18.60 -16.34 -5.45
N ASN A 110 -19.35 -15.25 -5.23
CA ASN A 110 -19.68 -14.22 -6.21
C ASN A 110 -18.78 -12.97 -6.11
N ASN A 111 -17.71 -13.04 -5.33
CA ASN A 111 -16.82 -11.93 -5.05
C ASN A 111 -15.42 -12.17 -5.61
N LYS A 112 -14.79 -11.09 -6.08
CA LYS A 112 -13.35 -11.05 -6.38
C LYS A 112 -12.69 -10.09 -5.42
N PHE A 113 -11.53 -10.46 -4.92
CA PHE A 113 -10.74 -9.68 -4.00
C PHE A 113 -9.39 -9.43 -4.64
N TYR A 114 -8.88 -8.21 -4.49
CA TYR A 114 -7.56 -7.92 -4.99
C TYR A 114 -6.86 -6.90 -4.10
N TYR A 115 -5.55 -7.06 -4.01
CA TYR A 115 -4.67 -6.02 -3.54
C TYR A 115 -4.37 -5.06 -4.69
N GLU A 116 -4.24 -3.79 -4.36
CA GLU A 116 -3.90 -2.76 -5.32
C GLU A 116 -2.75 -1.93 -4.77
N ILE A 117 -1.74 -1.71 -5.62
CA ILE A 117 -0.69 -0.74 -5.37
C ILE A 117 -0.81 0.37 -6.40
N VAL A 118 -0.86 1.61 -5.94
CA VAL A 118 -0.79 2.78 -6.79
C VAL A 118 0.54 3.48 -6.55
N LEU A 119 1.25 3.79 -7.63
CA LEU A 119 2.42 4.64 -7.64
C LEU A 119 2.04 6.01 -8.18
N ASP A 120 2.37 7.07 -7.44
CA ASP A 120 2.09 8.45 -7.83
C ASP A 120 3.41 9.24 -7.94
N GLU A 121 3.58 9.91 -9.07
CA GLU A 121 4.69 10.83 -9.39
C GLU A 121 6.10 10.22 -9.22
N GLY A 122 6.21 8.89 -9.18
CA GLY A 122 7.48 8.19 -8.95
C GLY A 122 8.05 8.35 -7.55
N ILE A 123 7.34 8.99 -6.61
CA ILE A 123 7.83 9.26 -5.26
C ILE A 123 6.94 8.66 -4.17
N LYS A 124 5.75 8.16 -4.53
CA LYS A 124 4.75 7.72 -3.57
C LYS A 124 4.13 6.40 -3.97
N ALA A 125 3.91 5.54 -2.99
CA ALA A 125 3.22 4.26 -3.15
C ALA A 125 2.06 4.14 -2.15
N HIS A 126 0.95 3.60 -2.62
CA HIS A 126 -0.27 3.37 -1.86
C HIS A 126 -0.69 1.92 -1.96
N PHE A 127 -1.03 1.29 -0.84
CA PHE A 127 -1.53 -0.08 -0.82
C PHE A 127 -2.91 -0.15 -0.17
N GLN A 128 -3.85 -0.82 -0.85
CA GLN A 128 -5.20 -1.09 -0.38
C GLN A 128 -5.72 -2.44 -0.84
N ARG A 129 -6.79 -2.91 -0.20
CA ARG A 129 -7.53 -4.10 -0.64
C ARG A 129 -8.94 -3.71 -1.07
N TYR A 130 -9.40 -4.35 -2.13
CA TYR A 130 -10.73 -4.13 -2.68
C TYR A 130 -11.49 -5.44 -2.84
N GLN A 131 -12.81 -5.32 -2.79
CA GLN A 131 -13.75 -6.35 -3.17
C GLN A 131 -14.58 -5.87 -4.36
N PHE A 132 -14.78 -6.75 -5.32
CA PHE A 132 -15.76 -6.62 -6.38
C PHE A 132 -16.87 -7.65 -6.19
N SER A 133 -18.08 -7.17 -5.90
CA SER A 133 -19.28 -8.03 -5.86
C SER A 133 -19.94 -8.09 -7.24
N ARG A 134 -20.14 -9.30 -7.75
CA ARG A 134 -20.87 -9.51 -9.03
C ARG A 134 -22.36 -9.22 -8.91
N GLU A 135 -22.95 -9.51 -7.75
CA GLU A 135 -24.37 -9.31 -7.49
C GLU A 135 -24.72 -7.82 -7.43
N GLY A 136 -23.92 -7.04 -6.69
CA GLY A 136 -24.08 -5.58 -6.61
C GLY A 136 -23.41 -4.80 -7.74
N LYS A 137 -22.62 -5.47 -8.61
CA LYS A 137 -21.72 -4.87 -9.60
C LYS A 137 -20.91 -3.69 -9.04
N ARG A 138 -20.44 -3.83 -7.80
CA ARG A 138 -19.84 -2.75 -7.03
C ARG A 138 -18.42 -3.09 -6.62
N TYR A 139 -17.55 -2.08 -6.72
CA TYR A 139 -16.22 -2.08 -6.13
C TYR A 139 -16.25 -1.35 -4.79
N GLU A 140 -15.65 -1.95 -3.77
CA GLU A 140 -15.54 -1.36 -2.45
C GLU A 140 -14.18 -1.63 -1.82
N LYS A 141 -13.72 -0.68 -1.00
CA LYS A 141 -12.53 -0.83 -0.19
C LYS A 141 -12.86 -1.72 1.00
N ILE A 142 -11.96 -2.65 1.30
CA ILE A 142 -12.10 -3.57 2.43
C ILE A 142 -10.79 -3.64 3.22
N LEU A 143 -10.88 -4.16 4.44
CA LEU A 143 -9.70 -4.40 5.27
C LEU A 143 -8.88 -5.59 4.73
N SER A 144 -7.57 -5.46 4.88
CA SER A 144 -6.60 -6.53 4.67
C SER A 144 -6.16 -7.08 6.02
N LEU A 145 -6.45 -8.36 6.26
CA LEU A 145 -5.86 -9.09 7.38
C LEU A 145 -4.47 -9.56 6.98
N LEU A 146 -3.45 -9.02 7.62
CA LEU A 146 -2.04 -9.40 7.43
C LEU A 146 -1.47 -9.93 8.74
N THR A 147 -0.52 -10.86 8.66
CA THR A 147 0.36 -11.12 9.80
C THR A 147 1.27 -9.91 10.02
N MET A 148 1.75 -9.69 11.25
CA MET A 148 2.68 -8.59 11.53
C MET A 148 3.95 -8.68 10.68
N GLU A 149 4.49 -9.88 10.47
CA GLU A 149 5.65 -10.11 9.60
C GLU A 149 5.37 -9.70 8.14
N THR A 150 4.22 -10.11 7.59
CA THR A 150 3.81 -9.75 6.22
C THR A 150 3.61 -8.24 6.08
N PHE A 151 3.05 -7.60 7.10
CA PHE A 151 2.86 -6.15 7.15
C PHE A 151 4.19 -5.39 7.17
N GLU A 152 5.12 -5.77 8.05
CA GLU A 152 6.46 -5.17 8.13
C GLU A 152 7.22 -5.35 6.81
N ARG A 153 7.22 -6.58 6.27
CA ARG A 153 7.84 -6.87 4.98
C ARG A 153 7.22 -6.06 3.84
N LEU A 154 5.89 -5.88 3.85
CA LEU A 154 5.22 -5.06 2.84
C LEU A 154 5.69 -3.60 2.88
N ILE A 155 5.81 -3.01 4.07
CA ILE A 155 6.36 -1.66 4.21
C ILE A 155 7.79 -1.60 3.66
N ASP A 156 8.64 -2.57 4.03
CA ASP A 156 10.03 -2.63 3.57
C ASP A 156 10.13 -2.74 2.05
N GLU A 157 9.28 -3.55 1.40
CA GLU A 157 9.28 -3.66 -0.06
C GLU A 157 8.77 -2.39 -0.75
N LEU A 158 7.77 -1.71 -0.17
CA LEU A 158 7.29 -0.44 -0.71
C LEU A 158 8.37 0.65 -0.62
N VAL A 159 9.06 0.75 0.52
CA VAL A 159 10.21 1.66 0.69
C VAL A 159 11.33 1.30 -0.27
N ALA A 160 11.71 0.03 -0.36
CA ALA A 160 12.78 -0.43 -1.23
C ALA A 160 12.50 -0.15 -2.71
N ALA A 161 11.26 -0.32 -3.16
CA ALA A 161 10.87 -0.01 -4.53
C ALA A 161 11.03 1.49 -4.82
N LEU A 162 10.63 2.37 -3.91
CA LEU A 162 10.74 3.83 -4.10
C LEU A 162 12.20 4.35 -4.11
N LYS A 163 13.16 3.59 -3.58
CA LYS A 163 14.60 3.91 -3.65
C LYS A 163 15.22 3.71 -5.03
N ILE A 164 14.49 3.15 -5.99
CA ILE A 164 15.03 2.82 -7.31
C ILE A 164 14.83 3.99 -8.28
N ASP A 165 15.92 4.34 -8.97
CA ASP A 165 16.00 5.40 -9.99
C ASP A 165 15.90 4.89 -11.44
#